data_AF-A0A4Y7UD39-F1
#
_entry.id   AF-A0A4Y7UD39-F1
#
_cell.length_a   1.000
_cell.length_b   1.000
_cell.length_c   1.000
_cell.angle_alpha   90.00
_cell.angle_beta   90.00
_cell.angle_gamma   90.00
#
_symmetry.space_group_name_H-M   'P 1'
#
loop_
_entity.id
_entity.type
_entity.pdbx_description
1 polymer ?
#
loop_
_entity_poly.entity_id
_entity_poly.type
_entity_poly.pdbx_seq_one_letter_code
_entity_poly.pdbx_strand_id
1 'polypeptide(L)'
;METNEIKKLENLRNLTAQYCSTLTPSTDKTGTYTAQIKVHNYHELGCTITEMLKLCIVALDHDVHQTTAIKQSPINVALVLEMVLEMFPLDELEFLSNVAEIVREE
;
A
#
# COMPACT_ATOMS: atom_id res chain seq x y z
N MET A 1 -33.24 -28.95 -6.70
CA MET A 1 -32.62 -28.03 -5.72
C MET A 1 -31.14 -27.81 -6.02
N GLU A 2 -30.40 -28.88 -6.35
CA GLU A 2 -28.97 -28.84 -6.72
C GLU A 2 -28.63 -27.92 -7.91
N THR A 3 -29.48 -27.86 -8.94
CA THR A 3 -29.25 -27.01 -10.13
C THR A 3 -29.22 -25.51 -9.81
N ASN A 4 -29.93 -25.07 -8.77
CA ASN A 4 -29.96 -23.67 -8.37
C ASN A 4 -28.69 -23.28 -7.59
N GLU A 5 -28.16 -24.19 -6.77
CA GLU A 5 -26.91 -23.98 -6.03
C GLU A 5 -25.69 -23.96 -6.96
N ILE A 6 -25.65 -24.82 -7.98
CA ILE A 6 -24.60 -24.79 -9.01
C ILE A 6 -24.61 -23.46 -9.77
N LYS A 7 -25.81 -22.99 -10.17
CA LYS A 7 -25.97 -21.70 -10.87
C LYS A 7 -25.56 -20.51 -9.99
N LYS A 8 -25.85 -20.54 -8.69
CA LYS A 8 -25.38 -19.52 -7.73
C LYS A 8 -23.86 -19.53 -7.62
N LEU A 9 -23.24 -20.71 -7.52
CA LEU A 9 -21.78 -20.83 -7.43
C LEU A 9 -21.08 -20.29 -8.68
N GLU A 10 -21.63 -20.59 -9.87
CA GLU A 10 -21.12 -20.07 -11.13
C GLU A 10 -21.23 -18.54 -11.21
N ASN A 11 -22.36 -17.98 -10.78
CA ASN A 11 -22.54 -16.53 -10.68
C ASN A 11 -21.54 -15.89 -9.70
N LEU A 12 -21.28 -16.51 -8.54
CA LEU A 12 -20.30 -16.02 -7.57
C LEU A 12 -18.87 -16.07 -8.12
N ARG A 13 -18.52 -17.12 -8.86
CA ARG A 13 -17.23 -17.22 -9.55
C ARG A 13 -17.07 -16.12 -10.58
N ASN A 14 -18.11 -15.83 -11.36
CA ASN A 14 -18.10 -14.75 -12.35
C ASN A 14 -17.95 -13.38 -11.68
N LEU A 15 -18.66 -13.13 -10.57
CA LEU A 15 -18.51 -11.91 -9.79
C LEU A 15 -17.09 -11.77 -9.21
N THR A 16 -16.52 -12.87 -8.71
CA THR A 16 -15.15 -12.86 -8.17
C THR A 16 -14.14 -12.51 -9.27
N ALA A 17 -14.26 -13.13 -10.44
CA ALA A 17 -13.38 -12.82 -11.57
C ALA A 17 -13.55 -11.37 -12.07
N GLN A 18 -14.75 -10.81 -11.94
CA GLN A 18 -15.05 -9.44 -12.36
C GLN A 18 -14.51 -8.38 -11.40
N TYR A 19 -14.60 -8.60 -10.08
CA TYR A 19 -14.33 -7.57 -9.08
C TYR A 19 -13.06 -7.82 -8.24
N CYS A 20 -12.58 -9.05 -8.12
CA CYS A 20 -11.47 -9.42 -7.24
C CYS A 20 -10.18 -9.67 -8.04
N SER A 21 -9.66 -8.62 -8.68
CA SER A 21 -8.41 -8.68 -9.48
C SER A 21 -7.22 -7.97 -8.84
N THR A 22 -7.47 -7.08 -7.86
CA THR A 22 -6.42 -6.26 -7.24
C THR A 22 -5.58 -7.03 -6.22
N LEU A 23 -6.20 -7.96 -5.49
CA LEU A 23 -5.59 -8.70 -4.40
C LEU A 23 -5.24 -10.11 -4.86
N THR A 24 -4.02 -10.54 -4.58
CA THR A 24 -3.54 -11.90 -4.85
C THR A 24 -3.28 -12.60 -3.52
N PRO A 25 -3.66 -13.88 -3.34
CA PRO A 25 -3.37 -14.59 -2.09
C PRO A 25 -1.85 -14.64 -1.83
N SER A 26 -1.42 -14.28 -0.63
CA SER A 26 -0.01 -14.37 -0.24
C SER A 26 0.43 -15.83 -0.15
N THR A 27 1.68 -16.10 -0.52
CA THR A 27 2.26 -17.45 -0.49
C THR A 27 2.72 -17.88 0.91
N ASP A 28 2.77 -16.96 1.86
CA ASP A 28 3.36 -17.14 3.20
C ASP A 28 2.48 -17.92 4.21
N LYS A 29 1.32 -18.45 3.78
CA LYS A 29 0.34 -19.19 4.60
C LYS A 29 -0.24 -18.38 5.78
N THR A 30 -0.05 -17.07 5.81
CA THR A 30 -0.60 -16.20 6.87
C THR A 30 -2.09 -15.89 6.68
N GLY A 31 -2.66 -16.28 5.53
CA GLY A 31 -4.03 -15.91 5.14
C GLY A 31 -4.15 -14.46 4.67
N THR A 32 -3.02 -13.79 4.41
CA THR A 32 -2.98 -12.42 3.90
C THR A 32 -3.05 -12.38 2.37
N TYR A 33 -3.31 -11.18 1.84
CA TYR A 33 -3.33 -10.91 0.42
C TYR A 33 -2.29 -9.84 0.08
N THR A 34 -1.65 -9.97 -1.08
CA THR A 34 -0.74 -9.00 -1.65
C THR A 34 -1.48 -8.12 -2.66
N ALA A 35 -1.35 -6.81 -2.51
CA ALA A 35 -1.68 -5.83 -3.54
C ALA A 35 -0.38 -5.38 -4.22
N GLN A 36 -0.32 -5.45 -5.55
CA GLN A 36 0.86 -4.98 -6.29
C GLN A 36 0.71 -3.52 -6.67
N ILE A 37 1.70 -2.71 -6.34
CA ILE A 37 1.81 -1.31 -6.76
C ILE A 37 2.79 -1.26 -7.92
N LYS A 38 2.35 -0.74 -9.07
CA LYS A 38 3.20 -0.57 -10.24
C LYS A 38 3.87 0.80 -10.18
N VAL A 39 5.20 0.79 -10.12
CA VAL A 39 6.05 1.99 -10.21
C VAL A 39 7.01 1.83 -11.38
N HIS A 40 7.31 2.93 -12.06
CA HIS A 40 8.18 2.99 -13.24
C HIS A 40 9.66 2.81 -12.87
N ASN A 41 10.07 3.33 -11.71
CA ASN A 41 11.43 3.19 -11.16
C ASN A 41 11.46 3.57 -9.66
N TYR A 42 12.62 3.38 -9.02
CA TYR A 42 12.84 3.74 -7.61
C TYR A 42 12.67 5.24 -7.32
N HIS A 43 12.88 6.11 -8.31
CA HIS A 43 12.67 7.54 -8.13
C HIS A 43 11.18 7.85 -7.97
N GLU A 44 10.31 7.27 -8.80
CA GLU A 44 8.86 7.41 -8.65
C GLU A 44 8.37 6.82 -7.31
N LEU A 45 8.90 5.67 -6.89
CA LEU A 45 8.61 5.10 -5.58
C LEU A 45 8.99 6.07 -4.44
N GLY A 46 10.22 6.61 -4.49
CA GLY A 46 10.70 7.60 -3.52
C GLY A 46 9.87 8.88 -3.51
N CYS A 47 9.46 9.38 -4.68
CA CYS A 47 8.53 10.51 -4.79
C CYS A 47 7.19 10.19 -4.14
N THR A 48 6.64 9.00 -4.38
CA THR A 48 5.35 8.56 -3.82
C THR A 48 5.40 8.51 -2.29
N ILE A 49 6.43 7.87 -1.73
CA ILE A 49 6.68 7.82 -0.28
C ILE A 49 6.80 9.24 0.29
N THR A 50 7.57 10.11 -0.38
CA THR A 50 7.79 11.49 0.06
C THR A 50 6.50 12.30 0.12
N GLU A 51 5.65 12.22 -0.91
CA GLU A 51 4.37 12.94 -0.94
C GLU A 51 3.38 12.39 0.09
N MET A 52 3.37 11.08 0.34
CA MET A 52 2.56 10.49 1.41
C MET A 52 3.00 10.97 2.79
N LEU A 53 4.31 11.05 3.05
CA LEU A 53 4.84 11.59 4.30
C LEU A 53 4.49 13.08 4.48
N LYS A 54 4.60 13.90 3.42
CA LYS A 54 4.15 15.30 3.45
C LYS A 54 2.66 15.43 3.75
N LEU A 55 1.83 14.57 3.16
CA LEU A 55 0.40 14.52 3.44
C LEU A 55 0.14 14.20 4.91
N CYS A 56 0.83 13.21 5.49
CA CYS A 56 0.72 12.88 6.91
C CYS A 56 1.11 14.07 7.80
N ILE A 57 2.18 14.80 7.47
CA ILE A 57 2.61 15.99 8.22
C ILE A 57 1.52 17.05 8.22
N VAL A 58 0.97 17.39 7.04
CA VAL A 58 -0.11 18.39 6.92
C VAL A 58 -1.38 17.95 7.64
N ALA A 59 -1.74 16.67 7.55
CA ALA A 59 -2.92 16.14 8.22
C ALA A 59 -2.81 16.21 9.75
N LEU A 60 -1.62 15.90 10.30
CA LEU A 60 -1.36 16.00 11.74
C LEU A 60 -1.36 17.46 12.22
N ASP A 61 -0.73 18.38 11.48
CA ASP A 61 -0.70 19.81 11.81
C ASP A 61 -2.12 20.42 11.83
N HIS A 62 -2.93 20.05 10.85
CA HIS A 62 -4.31 20.50 10.74
C HIS A 62 -5.22 19.97 11.88
N ASP A 63 -5.00 18.75 12.36
CA ASP A 63 -5.75 18.19 13.50
C ASP A 63 -5.44 18.94 14.81
N VAL A 64 -4.18 19.38 15.00
CA VAL A 64 -3.77 20.21 16.14
C VAL A 64 -4.44 21.60 16.12
N HIS A 65 -4.74 22.12 14.93
CA HIS A 65 -5.24 23.49 14.73
C HIS A 65 -6.77 23.59 14.53
N GLN A 66 -7.50 22.47 14.40
CA GLN A 66 -8.96 22.47 14.26
C GLN A 66 -9.68 22.21 15.59
N THR A 67 -9.89 23.27 16.39
CA THR A 67 -10.76 23.20 17.57
C THR A 67 -12.25 23.47 17.25
N THR A 68 -12.59 23.95 16.04
CA THR A 68 -13.99 24.28 15.72
C THR A 68 -14.28 24.22 14.21
N ALA A 69 -15.28 23.41 13.85
CA ALA A 69 -16.36 23.71 12.88
C ALA A 69 -16.51 22.94 11.54
N ILE A 70 -15.71 21.93 11.18
CA ILE A 70 -16.05 21.11 9.99
C ILE A 70 -15.93 19.60 10.27
N LYS A 71 -17.07 18.90 10.18
CA LYS A 71 -17.19 17.43 10.29
C LYS A 71 -16.60 16.70 9.06
N GLN A 72 -15.38 17.02 8.65
CA GLN A 72 -14.66 16.16 7.71
C GLN A 72 -14.05 15.02 8.52
N SER A 73 -14.28 13.77 8.12
CA SER A 73 -13.56 12.65 8.72
C SER A 73 -12.07 12.89 8.48
N PRO A 74 -11.25 13.06 9.53
CA PRO A 74 -9.82 13.29 9.35
C PRO A 74 -9.20 12.10 8.61
N ILE A 75 -8.15 12.36 7.83
CA ILE A 75 -7.35 11.31 7.20
C ILE A 75 -6.81 10.43 8.33
N ASN A 76 -6.99 9.11 8.21
CA ASN A 76 -6.37 8.19 9.16
C ASN A 76 -4.87 8.10 8.88
N VAL A 77 -4.10 9.00 9.49
CA VAL A 77 -2.65 9.11 9.30
C VAL A 77 -1.93 7.81 9.65
N ALA A 78 -2.40 7.07 10.66
CA ALA A 78 -1.80 5.80 11.06
C ALA A 78 -1.85 4.77 9.91
N LEU A 79 -3.00 4.63 9.26
CA LEU A 79 -3.17 3.71 8.13
C LEU A 79 -2.27 4.09 6.93
N VAL A 80 -2.11 5.39 6.67
CA VAL A 80 -1.22 5.87 5.60
C VAL A 80 0.24 5.57 5.93
N LEU A 81 0.66 5.76 7.17
CA LEU A 81 2.01 5.45 7.63
C LEU A 81 2.33 3.95 7.59
N GLU A 82 1.36 3.08 7.93
CA GLU A 82 1.48 1.63 7.76
C GLU A 82 1.75 1.29 6.29
N MET A 83 1.02 1.91 5.36
CA MET A 83 1.25 1.70 3.92
C MET A 83 2.61 2.23 3.46
N VAL A 84 3.05 3.39 3.96
CA VAL A 84 4.39 3.92 3.68
C VAL A 84 5.48 2.96 4.15
N LEU A 85 5.30 2.34 5.32
CA LEU A 85 6.25 1.38 5.87
C LEU A 85 6.38 0.14 4.96
N GLU A 86 5.26 -0.42 4.49
CA GLU A 86 5.24 -1.55 3.56
C GLU A 86 5.88 -1.24 2.19
N MET A 87 5.85 0.02 1.77
CA MET A 87 6.48 0.46 0.51
C MET A 87 7.97 0.79 0.63
N PHE A 88 8.50 0.91 1.85
CA PHE A 88 9.84 1.43 2.07
C PHE A 88 10.90 0.38 1.70
N PRO A 89 11.74 0.61 0.67
CA PRO A 89 12.65 -0.41 0.13
C PRO A 89 13.95 -0.47 0.95
N LEU A 90 13.85 -0.87 2.21
CA LEU A 90 14.97 -0.79 3.17
C LEU A 90 16.16 -1.65 2.75
N ASP A 91 15.91 -2.89 2.31
CA ASP A 91 16.96 -3.83 1.89
C ASP A 91 17.70 -3.31 0.65
N GLU A 92 16.99 -2.68 -0.30
CA GLU A 92 17.61 -2.09 -1.48
C GLU A 92 18.43 -0.84 -1.14
N LEU A 93 18.03 -0.06 -0.14
CA LEU A 93 18.83 1.06 0.36
C LEU A 93 20.11 0.59 1.07
N GLU A 94 20.06 -0.52 1.81
CA GLU A 94 21.24 -1.17 2.37
C GLU A 94 22.18 -1.65 1.26
N PHE A 95 21.64 -2.31 0.23
CA PHE A 95 22.41 -2.71 -0.95
C PHE A 95 23.12 -1.51 -1.61
N LEU A 96 22.41 -0.40 -1.84
CA LEU A 96 23.00 0.81 -2.42
C LEU A 96 24.11 1.41 -1.54
N SER A 97 23.97 1.32 -0.22
CA SER A 97 24.99 1.78 0.72
C SER A 97 26.27 0.95 0.59
N ASN A 98 26.14 -0.38 0.56
CA ASN A 98 27.26 -1.31 0.35
C ASN A 98 27.97 -1.08 -0.99
N VAL A 99 27.20 -0.87 -2.08
CA VAL A 99 27.77 -0.55 -3.40
C VAL A 99 28.57 0.75 -3.35
N ALA A 100 28.06 1.78 -2.67
CA ALA A 100 28.75 3.06 -2.56
C ALA A 100 30.06 2.96 -1.75
N GLU A 101 30.17 2.03 -0.81
CA GLU A 101 31.43 1.74 -0.10
C GLU A 101 32.44 1.07 -1.02
N ILE A 102 32.05 0.01 -1.74
CA ILE A 102 32.92 -0.71 -2.69
C ILE A 102 33.47 0.25 -3.76
N VAL A 103 32.62 1.10 -4.33
CA VAL A 103 33.03 2.06 -5.37
C VAL A 103 33.98 3.15 -4.83
N ARG A 104 33.98 3.42 -3.52
CA ARG A 104 34.88 4.41 -2.90
C ARG A 104 36.25 3.85 -2.52
N GLU A 105 36.40 2.53 -2.50
CA GLU A 105 37.67 1.85 -2.19
C GLU A 105 38.57 1.64 -3.43
N GLU A 106 38.10 2.03 -4.63
CA GLU A 106 38.87 2.11 -5.90
C GLU A 106 39.35 3.55 -6.21
#